data_AF-A0A5K0WAU9-F1
#
_entry.id   AF-A0A5K0WAU9-F1
#
_cell.length_a   1.000
_cell.length_b   1.000
_cell.length_c   1.000
_cell.angle_alpha   90.00
_cell.angle_beta   90.00
_cell.angle_gamma   90.00
#
_symmetry.space_group_name_H-M   'P 1'
#
loop_
_entity.id
_entity.type
_entity.pdbx_description
1 polymer ?
#
loop_
_entity_poly.entity_id
_entity_poly.type
_entity_poly.pdbx_seq_one_letter_code
_entity_poly.pdbx_strand_id
1 'polypeptide(L)' 'ETYQKTDAEFLEAESNTFRDDGSTASTAVLVGSHLYVANVGDSRTVISKAGK' A
#
# COMPACT_ATOMS: atom_id res chain seq x y z
N GLU A 1 -9.54 -3.98 2.34
CA GLU A 1 -10.17 -4.45 1.10
C GLU A 1 -9.31 -4.18 -0.14
N THR A 2 -8.92 -2.94 -0.45
CA THR A 2 -8.17 -2.62 -1.70
C THR A 2 -6.85 -3.38 -1.86
N TYR A 3 -5.96 -3.42 -0.85
CA TYR A 3 -4.70 -4.18 -0.97
C TYR A 3 -4.93 -5.66 -1.26
N GLN A 4 -5.89 -6.28 -0.56
CA GLN A 4 -6.23 -7.70 -0.77
C GLN A 4 -6.81 -7.94 -2.16
N LYS A 5 -7.66 -7.04 -2.65
CA LYS A 5 -8.23 -7.14 -3.99
C LYS A 5 -7.15 -7.01 -5.07
N THR A 6 -6.28 -6.01 -4.97
CA THR A 6 -5.16 -5.82 -5.91
C THR A 6 -4.21 -7.02 -5.88
N ASP A 7 -3.93 -7.57 -4.70
CA ASP A 7 -3.10 -8.77 -4.55
C ASP A 7 -3.75 -9.99 -5.23
N ALA A 8 -5.04 -10.23 -5.01
CA ALA A 8 -5.78 -11.30 -5.67
C ALA A 8 -5.83 -11.15 -7.20
N GLU A 9 -6.09 -9.94 -7.70
CA GLU A 9 -6.10 -9.63 -9.14
C GLU A 9 -4.71 -9.84 -9.77
N PHE A 10 -3.64 -9.48 -9.05
CA PHE A 10 -2.26 -9.72 -9.49
C PHE A 10 -1.95 -11.23 -9.56
N LEU A 11 -2.28 -11.99 -8.51
CA LEU A 11 -2.06 -13.44 -8.45
C LEU A 11 -2.85 -14.19 -9.54
N GLU A 12 -4.06 -13.72 -9.88
CA GLU A 12 -4.84 -14.28 -10.98
C GLU A 12 -4.16 -14.01 -12.34
N ALA A 13 -3.75 -12.77 -12.59
CA ALA A 13 -3.12 -12.36 -13.85
C ALA A 13 -1.75 -13.02 -14.10
N GLU A 14 -0.96 -13.22 -13.05
CA GLU A 14 0.40 -13.79 -13.12
C GLU A 14 0.43 -15.30 -12.82
N SER A 15 -0.72 -15.98 -12.80
CA SER A 15 -0.85 -17.40 -12.41
C SER A 15 0.00 -18.39 -13.22
N ASN A 16 0.45 -18.01 -14.42
CA ASN A 16 1.32 -18.83 -15.28
C ASN A 16 2.81 -18.41 -15.23
N THR A 17 3.15 -17.38 -14.46
CA THR A 17 4.51 -16.87 -14.29
C THR A 17 4.97 -17.18 -12.87
N PHE A 18 5.94 -18.08 -12.69
CA PHE A 18 6.55 -18.29 -11.38
C PHE A 18 7.43 -17.11 -11.01
N ARG A 19 6.93 -16.25 -10.11
CA ARG A 19 7.69 -15.18 -9.47
C ARG A 19 7.64 -15.36 -7.97
N ASP A 20 8.79 -15.15 -7.32
CA ASP A 20 8.94 -15.17 -5.85
C ASP A 20 9.36 -13.77 -5.37
N ASP A 21 8.79 -12.75 -6.02
CA ASP A 21 8.94 -11.36 -5.64
C ASP A 21 7.77 -10.90 -4.77
N GLY A 22 8.00 -9.82 -4.03
CA GLY A 22 7.01 -9.21 -3.15
C GLY A 22 7.35 -7.74 -2.95
N SER A 23 6.35 -6.95 -2.56
CA SER A 23 6.52 -5.52 -2.31
C SER A 23 5.92 -5.14 -0.96
N THR A 24 6.46 -4.06 -0.39
CA THR A 24 5.77 -3.31 0.66
C THR A 24 4.84 -2.28 0.03
N ALA A 25 3.94 -1.72 0.82
CA ALA A 25 3.08 -0.63 0.38
C ALA A 25 2.77 0.32 1.54
N SER A 26 2.88 1.62 1.28
CA SER A 26 2.36 2.65 2.18
C SER A 26 1.55 3.64 1.35
N THR A 27 0.30 3.88 1.74
CA THR A 27 -0.63 4.76 1.03
C THR A 27 -1.20 5.79 1.99
N ALA A 28 -1.16 7.07 1.59
CA ALA A 28 -1.73 8.18 2.33
C ALA A 28 -2.83 8.84 1.50
N VAL A 29 -4.05 8.96 2.05
CA VAL A 29 -5.21 9.57 1.39
C VAL A 29 -5.72 10.71 2.26
N LEU A 30 -5.85 11.91 1.69
CA LEU A 30 -6.41 13.08 2.35
C LEU A 30 -7.89 13.25 1.96
N VAL A 31 -8.79 13.21 2.94
CA VAL A 31 -10.23 13.47 2.75
C VAL A 31 -10.64 14.60 3.68
N GLY A 32 -10.89 15.78 3.10
CA GLY A 32 -11.10 17.01 3.86
C GLY A 32 -9.86 17.33 4.71
N SER A 33 -10.03 17.38 6.03
CA SER A 33 -8.95 17.61 6.99
C SER A 33 -8.35 16.33 7.61
N HIS A 34 -8.73 15.16 7.11
CA HIS A 34 -8.29 13.87 7.65
C HIS A 34 -7.31 13.17 6.72
N LEU A 35 -6.11 12.86 7.23
CA LEU A 35 -5.13 12.02 6.54
C LEU A 35 -5.26 10.57 7.02
N TYR A 36 -5.58 9.67 6.10
CA TYR A 36 -5.64 8.24 6.33
C TYR A 36 -4.36 7.60 5.80
N VAL A 37 -3.72 6.75 6.61
CA VAL A 37 -2.52 6.02 6.22
C VAL A 37 -2.78 4.53 6.36
N ALA A 38 -2.52 3.78 5.29
CA ALA A 38 -2.48 2.33 5.28
C ALA A 38 -1.05 1.89 4.96
N ASN A 39 -0.49 0.97 5.76
CA ASN A 39 0.87 0.48 5.57
C ASN A 39 0.89 -1.05 5.70
N VAL A 40 1.59 -1.70 4.78
CA VAL A 40 1.86 -3.14 4.75
C VAL A 40 3.35 -3.33 4.48
N GLY A 41 4.02 -4.06 5.37
CA GLY A 41 5.48 -4.23 5.35
C GLY A 41 6.21 -3.16 6.16
N ASP A 42 7.51 -3.03 5.92
CA ASP A 42 8.44 -2.21 6.71
C ASP A 42 8.74 -0.82 6.11
N SER A 43 8.02 -0.43 5.06
CA SER A 43 7.92 0.96 4.60
C SER A 43 7.39 1.91 5.68
N ARG A 44 7.55 3.22 5.48
CA ARG A 44 7.15 4.25 6.47
C ARG A 44 6.57 5.50 5.82
N THR A 45 5.41 5.94 6.31
CA THR A 45 4.89 7.30 6.07
C THR A 45 5.34 8.24 7.17
N VAL A 46 5.84 9.42 6.80
CA VAL A 46 6.20 10.50 7.72
C VAL A 46 5.42 11.74 7.34
N ILE A 47 4.77 12.38 8.31
CA ILE A 47 4.11 13.68 8.16
C ILE A 47 4.86 14.71 8.99
N SER A 48 5.16 15.86 8.38
CA SER A 48 5.63 17.03 9.11
C SER A 48 4.47 18.01 9.32
N LYS A 49 4.24 18.44 10.56
CA LYS A 49 3.21 19.39 10.94
C LYS A 49 3.83 20.53 11.75
N ALA A 50 3.66 21.76 11.26
CA ALA A 50 4.22 22.97 11.88
C ALA A 50 5.75 22.90 12.08
N GLY A 51 6.47 22.38 11.09
CA GLY A 51 7.93 22.29 11.09
C GLY A 51 8.51 21.13 11.91
N LYS A 52 7.68 20.14 12.26
CA LYS A 52 8.08 18.89 12.92
C LYS A 52 7.49 17.73 12.17
#